data_AF-A0A932RWJ0-F1
#
_entry.id   AF-A0A932RWJ0-F1
#
_cell.length_a   1.000
_cell.length_b   1.000
_cell.length_c   1.000
_cell.angle_alpha   90.00
_cell.angle_beta   90.00
_cell.angle_gamma   90.00
#
_symmetry.space_group_name_H-M   'P 1'
#
loop_
_entity.id
_entity.type
_entity.pdbx_description
1 polymer ?
#
loop_
_entity_poly.entity_id
_entity_poly.type
_entity_poly.pdbx_seq_one_letter_code
_entity_poly.pdbx_strand_id
1 'polypeptide(L)'
;MRLTWRDGVSTLLAAVVFLLTLAVVRDWGWPLLGSYRSGTIALALVGVVMFGLGTPAREMRWSDRFMAVEAIFGVAAFVLLIASLIAATQAWFVALAIAVMAMWFVAVLRHVVEHEPAGPAHPAVS
;
A
#
# COMPACT_ATOMS: atom_id res chain seq x y z
N MET A 1 11.44 -19.16 8.59
CA MET A 1 11.00 -17.81 8.18
C MET A 1 9.56 -17.91 7.72
N ARG A 2 8.59 -17.58 8.58
CA ARG A 2 7.20 -17.45 8.13
C ARG A 2 7.09 -16.06 7.51
N LEU A 3 7.39 -15.93 6.21
CA LEU A 3 6.76 -14.84 5.46
C LEU A 3 5.27 -15.06 5.67
N THR A 4 4.59 -14.11 6.32
CA THR A 4 3.15 -14.26 6.43
C THR A 4 2.62 -14.25 5.00
N TRP A 5 1.76 -15.19 4.65
CA TRP A 5 1.18 -15.29 3.30
C TRP A 5 0.64 -13.93 2.80
N ARG A 6 0.20 -13.09 3.74
CA ARG A 6 -0.23 -11.70 3.53
C ARG A 6 0.86 -10.79 2.97
N ASP A 7 2.11 -10.93 3.40
CA ASP A 7 3.26 -10.14 2.90
C ASP A 7 3.58 -10.49 1.45
N GLY A 8 3.47 -11.77 1.10
CA GLY A 8 3.64 -12.23 -0.28
C GLY A 8 2.55 -11.66 -1.20
N VAL A 9 1.29 -11.70 -0.74
CA VAL A 9 0.16 -11.16 -1.50
C VAL A 9 0.24 -9.63 -1.62
N SER A 10 0.63 -8.91 -0.55
CA SER A 10 0.79 -7.46 -0.59
C SER A 10 1.91 -7.03 -1.55
N THR A 11 3.02 -7.76 -1.57
CA THR A 11 4.13 -7.51 -2.50
C THR A 11 3.72 -7.76 -3.95
N LEU A 12 2.92 -8.82 -4.20
CA LEU A 12 2.36 -9.07 -5.52
C LEU A 12 1.41 -7.93 -5.95
N LEU A 13 0.55 -7.46 -5.05
CA LEU A 13 -0.32 -6.30 -5.30
C LEU A 13 0.49 -5.03 -5.59
N ALA A 14 1.60 -4.80 -4.89
CA ALA A 14 2.50 -3.67 -5.16
C ALA A 14 3.10 -3.76 -6.57
N ALA A 15 3.51 -4.96 -7.01
CA ALA A 15 3.96 -5.18 -8.38
C ALA A 15 2.85 -4.89 -9.41
N VAL A 16 1.60 -5.28 -9.11
CA VAL A 16 0.44 -4.95 -9.95
C VAL A 16 0.21 -3.44 -10.03
N VAL A 17 0.29 -2.70 -8.91
CA VAL A 17 0.20 -1.22 -8.87
C VAL A 17 1.26 -0.59 -9.78
N PHE A 18 2.50 -1.07 -9.70
CA PHE A 18 3.59 -0.58 -10.53
C PHE A 18 3.35 -0.85 -12.02
N LEU A 19 2.93 -2.07 -12.37
CA LEU A 19 2.61 -2.45 -13.75
C LEU A 19 1.42 -1.65 -14.30
N LEU A 20 0.36 -1.45 -13.52
CA LEU A 20 -0.79 -0.64 -13.91
C LEU A 20 -0.38 0.81 -14.18
N THR A 21 0.47 1.37 -13.31
CA THR A 21 0.97 2.74 -13.46
C THR A 21 1.78 2.87 -14.74
N LEU A 22 2.67 1.92 -15.02
CA LEU A 22 3.43 1.85 -16.27
C LEU A 22 2.53 1.72 -17.50
N ALA A 23 1.53 0.84 -17.45
CA ALA A 23 0.61 0.61 -18.55
C ALA A 23 -0.20 1.86 -18.91
N VAL A 24 -0.67 2.61 -17.90
CA VAL A 24 -1.42 3.86 -18.10
C VAL A 24 -0.50 4.99 -18.56
N VAL A 25 0.69 5.15 -17.97
CA VAL A 25 1.62 6.25 -18.29
C VAL A 25 2.29 6.07 -19.66
N ARG A 26 2.57 4.82 -20.06
CA ARG A 26 3.21 4.50 -21.35
C ARG A 26 2.20 4.15 -22.45
N ASP A 27 0.91 4.29 -22.16
CA ASP A 27 -0.19 4.02 -23.07
C ASP A 27 -0.02 2.69 -23.82
N TRP A 28 0.09 1.60 -23.06
CA TRP A 28 0.26 0.24 -23.61
C TRP A 28 -0.96 -0.27 -24.41
N GLY A 29 -1.95 0.59 -24.69
CA GLY A 29 -3.09 0.27 -25.54
C GLY A 29 -4.09 -0.70 -24.90
N TRP A 30 -4.08 -0.84 -23.58
CA TRP A 30 -5.04 -1.72 -22.90
C TRP A 30 -6.45 -1.14 -22.98
N PRO A 31 -7.45 -1.89 -23.50
CA PRO A 31 -8.78 -1.36 -23.77
C PRO A 31 -9.52 -0.85 -22.52
N LEU A 32 -9.15 -1.33 -21.33
CA LEU A 32 -9.70 -0.87 -20.04
C LEU A 32 -8.91 0.30 -19.41
N LEU A 33 -7.68 0.57 -19.86
CA LEU A 33 -6.76 1.54 -19.24
C LEU A 33 -6.46 2.75 -20.14
N GLY A 34 -7.22 2.95 -21.22
CA GLY A 34 -7.03 4.08 -22.15
C GLY A 34 -7.39 5.46 -21.57
N SER A 35 -7.65 5.58 -20.27
CA SER A 35 -7.88 6.87 -19.62
C SER A 35 -7.29 6.89 -18.21
N TYR A 36 -6.83 8.07 -17.77
CA TYR A 36 -6.36 8.25 -16.40
C TYR A 36 -7.46 7.97 -15.35
N ARG A 37 -8.74 8.16 -15.70
CA ARG A 37 -9.87 7.86 -14.80
C ARG A 37 -10.02 6.36 -14.58
N SER A 38 -10.01 5.57 -15.66
CA SER A 38 -10.10 4.11 -15.54
C SER A 38 -8.88 3.53 -14.85
N GLY A 39 -7.68 4.05 -15.13
CA GLY A 39 -6.46 3.74 -14.39
C GLY A 39 -6.59 4.04 -12.89
N THR A 40 -7.11 5.21 -12.54
CA THR A 40 -7.35 5.63 -11.15
C THR A 40 -8.33 4.68 -10.43
N ILE A 41 -9.42 4.27 -11.09
CA ILE A 41 -10.38 3.32 -10.52
C ILE A 41 -9.71 1.96 -10.28
N ALA A 42 -8.96 1.44 -11.24
CA ALA A 42 -8.23 0.18 -11.09
C ALA A 42 -7.23 0.25 -9.91
N LEU A 43 -6.48 1.35 -9.83
CA LEU A 43 -5.52 1.60 -8.76
C LEU A 43 -6.21 1.68 -7.38
N ALA A 44 -7.36 2.33 -7.31
CA ALA A 44 -8.15 2.45 -6.10
C ALA A 44 -8.65 1.08 -5.61
N LEU A 45 -9.17 0.25 -6.52
CA LEU A 45 -9.61 -1.10 -6.18
C LEU A 45 -8.46 -1.94 -5.62
N VAL A 46 -7.30 -1.92 -6.28
CA VAL A 46 -6.11 -2.61 -5.79
C VAL A 46 -5.68 -2.08 -4.43
N GLY A 47 -5.64 -0.75 -4.26
CA GLY A 47 -5.27 -0.11 -3.00
C GLY A 47 -6.20 -0.48 -1.83
N VAL A 48 -7.51 -0.56 -2.06
CA VAL A 48 -8.48 -0.99 -1.04
C VAL A 48 -8.24 -2.43 -0.60
N VAL A 49 -8.05 -3.35 -1.55
CA VAL A 49 -7.73 -4.76 -1.25
C VAL A 49 -6.43 -4.84 -0.43
N MET A 50 -5.44 -4.07 -0.84
CA MET A 50 -4.13 -4.04 -0.21
C MET A 50 -4.18 -3.49 1.23
N PHE A 51 -4.97 -2.44 1.47
CA PHE A 51 -5.21 -1.90 2.81
C PHE A 51 -5.91 -2.91 3.72
N GLY A 52 -6.93 -3.62 3.21
CA GLY A 52 -7.64 -4.66 3.95
C GLY A 52 -6.77 -5.84 4.38
N LEU A 53 -5.70 -6.14 3.63
CA LEU A 53 -4.74 -7.19 3.98
C LEU A 53 -3.74 -6.77 5.06
N GLY A 54 -3.43 -5.47 5.16
CA GLY A 54 -2.42 -4.92 6.08
C GLY A 54 -2.90 -4.64 7.52
N THR A 55 -4.22 -4.56 7.75
CA THR A 55 -4.79 -4.24 9.07
C THR A 55 -5.40 -5.48 9.74
N PRO A 56 -4.72 -6.13 10.71
CA PRO A 56 -5.36 -7.16 11.52
C PRO A 56 -6.39 -6.53 12.47
N ALA A 57 -7.68 -6.88 12.29
CA ALA A 57 -8.82 -6.33 13.04
C ALA A 57 -8.74 -6.48 14.59
N ARG A 58 -7.78 -7.25 15.11
CA ARG A 58 -7.65 -7.58 16.54
C ARG A 58 -6.59 -6.75 17.29
N GLU A 59 -5.72 -6.03 16.59
CA GLU A 59 -4.55 -5.33 17.17
C GLU A 59 -4.61 -3.82 16.96
N MET A 60 -5.83 -3.26 16.89
CA MET A 60 -6.06 -1.82 16.70
C MET A 60 -5.73 -1.05 18.00
N ARG A 61 -4.44 -0.99 18.35
CA ARG A 61 -3.92 -0.20 19.46
C ARG A 61 -3.66 1.22 18.99
N TRP A 62 -4.52 2.14 19.43
CA TRP A 62 -4.43 3.57 19.13
C TRP A 62 -3.11 4.25 19.55
N SER A 63 -2.28 3.61 20.37
CA SER A 63 -0.97 4.15 20.78
C SER A 63 0.17 3.86 19.79
N ASP A 64 -0.12 3.19 18.66
CA ASP A 64 0.92 2.79 17.72
C ASP A 64 1.24 3.89 16.72
N ARG A 65 2.51 4.34 16.70
CA ARG A 65 2.97 5.44 15.83
C ARG A 65 2.78 5.09 14.36
N PHE A 66 2.92 3.82 14.00
CA PHE A 66 2.73 3.32 12.64
C PHE A 66 1.29 3.46 12.17
N MET A 67 0.32 3.28 13.07
CA MET A 67 -1.10 3.40 12.72
C MET A 67 -1.50 4.85 12.42
N ALA A 68 -0.91 5.83 13.13
CA ALA A 68 -1.11 7.24 12.82
C ALA A 68 -0.54 7.61 11.44
N VAL A 69 0.63 7.07 11.09
CA VAL A 69 1.25 7.27 9.77
C VAL A 69 0.39 6.65 8.67
N GLU A 70 -0.05 5.40 8.83
CA GLU A 70 -0.94 4.72 7.87
C GLU A 70 -2.27 5.46 7.69
N ALA A 71 -2.85 6.01 8.76
CA ALA A 71 -4.07 6.80 8.68
C ALA A 71 -3.87 8.11 7.89
N ILE A 72 -2.75 8.82 8.12
CA ILE A 72 -2.42 10.04 7.37
C ILE A 72 -2.25 9.72 5.88
N PHE A 73 -1.51 8.67 5.55
CA PHE A 73 -1.34 8.25 4.17
C PHE A 73 -2.67 7.78 3.55
N GLY A 74 -3.55 7.11 4.31
CA GLY A 74 -4.87 6.71 3.86
C GLY A 74 -5.75 7.91 3.51
N VAL A 75 -5.78 8.94 4.37
CA VAL A 75 -6.49 10.19 4.10
C VAL A 75 -5.89 10.92 2.89
N ALA A 76 -4.57 11.02 2.81
CA ALA A 76 -3.88 11.64 1.68
C ALA A 76 -4.18 10.90 0.36
N ALA A 77 -4.16 9.57 0.38
CA ALA A 77 -4.50 8.74 -0.77
C ALA A 77 -5.98 8.92 -1.17
N PHE A 78 -6.90 9.08 -0.21
CA PHE A 78 -8.30 9.34 -0.49
C PHE A 78 -8.52 10.72 -1.15
N VAL A 79 -7.82 11.74 -0.67
CA VAL A 79 -7.85 13.08 -1.31
C VAL A 79 -7.27 13.02 -2.72
N LEU A 80 -6.14 12.34 -2.90
CA LEU A 80 -5.50 12.13 -4.21
C LEU A 80 -6.40 11.33 -5.16
N LEU A 81 -7.15 10.35 -4.65
CA LEU A 81 -8.11 9.58 -5.43
C LEU A 81 -9.20 10.50 -5.99
N ILE A 82 -9.81 11.32 -5.15
CA ILE A 82 -10.84 12.29 -5.57
C ILE A 82 -10.25 13.28 -6.59
N ALA A 83 -9.07 13.84 -6.28
CA ALA A 83 -8.39 14.78 -7.17
C ALA A 83 -8.08 14.13 -8.54
N SER A 84 -7.61 12.89 -8.56
CA SER A 84 -7.30 12.13 -9.78
C SER A 84 -8.54 11.85 -10.62
N LEU A 85 -9.69 11.55 -10.00
CA LEU A 85 -10.94 11.32 -10.71
C LEU A 85 -11.49 12.60 -11.37
N ILE A 86 -11.42 13.72 -10.63
CA ILE A 86 -11.91 15.03 -11.11
C ILE A 86 -11.00 15.55 -12.23
N ALA A 87 -9.71 15.71 -11.92
CA ALA A 87 -8.76 16.34 -12.81
C ALA A 87 -8.35 15.42 -13.98
N ALA A 88 -8.37 14.11 -13.78
CA ALA A 88 -8.03 13.10 -14.79
C ALA A 88 -6.67 13.36 -15.47
N THR A 89 -5.69 13.89 -14.74
CA THR A 89 -4.36 14.18 -15.27
C THR A 89 -3.35 13.14 -14.83
N GLN A 90 -2.29 12.98 -15.63
CA GLN A 90 -1.17 12.11 -15.33
C GLN A 90 -0.52 12.45 -13.98
N ALA A 91 -0.38 13.73 -13.64
CA ALA A 91 0.27 14.17 -12.41
C ALA A 91 -0.44 13.65 -11.15
N TRP A 92 -1.77 13.77 -11.10
CA TRP A 92 -2.56 13.29 -9.96
C TRP A 92 -2.56 11.77 -9.87
N PHE A 93 -2.69 11.08 -11.01
CA PHE A 93 -2.62 9.62 -11.08
C PHE A 93 -1.28 9.08 -10.57
N VAL A 94 -0.16 9.66 -11.01
CA VAL A 94 1.18 9.27 -10.56
C VAL A 94 1.37 9.57 -9.07
N ALA A 95 0.88 10.71 -8.59
CA ALA A 95 0.93 11.04 -7.16
C ALA A 95 0.15 10.02 -6.30
N LEU A 96 -1.03 9.59 -6.76
CA LEU A 96 -1.80 8.53 -6.11
C LEU A 96 -1.04 7.20 -6.10
N ALA A 97 -0.43 6.81 -7.22
CA ALA A 97 0.38 5.59 -7.30
C ALA A 97 1.57 5.61 -6.33
N ILE A 98 2.27 6.74 -6.24
CA ILE A 98 3.36 6.94 -5.29
C ILE A 98 2.85 6.82 -3.85
N ALA A 99 1.70 7.44 -3.53
CA ALA A 99 1.12 7.35 -2.18
C ALA A 99 0.75 5.91 -1.80
N VAL A 100 0.16 5.13 -2.73
CA VAL A 100 -0.15 3.71 -2.51
C VAL A 100 1.11 2.87 -2.32
N MET A 101 2.15 3.10 -3.14
CA MET A 101 3.44 2.43 -2.98
C MET A 101 4.14 2.80 -1.68
N ALA A 102 4.04 4.05 -1.24
CA ALA A 102 4.58 4.49 0.04
C ALA A 102 3.88 3.80 1.21
N MET A 103 2.54 3.69 1.17
CA MET A 103 1.78 2.93 2.19
C MET A 103 2.23 1.47 2.28
N TRP A 104 2.40 0.81 1.12
CA TRP A 104 2.93 -0.54 1.08
C TRP A 104 4.31 -0.64 1.75
N PHE A 105 5.21 0.29 1.42
CA PHE A 105 6.57 0.28 1.94
C PHE A 105 6.58 0.45 3.46
N VAL A 106 5.74 1.35 4.00
CA VAL A 106 5.56 1.50 5.46
C VAL A 106 5.04 0.21 6.10
N ALA A 107 4.08 -0.47 5.47
CA ALA A 107 3.56 -1.74 5.98
C ALA A 107 4.63 -2.83 6.03
N VAL A 108 5.48 -2.92 5.01
CA VAL A 108 6.63 -3.85 5.00
C VAL A 108 7.64 -3.49 6.08
N LEU A 109 8.00 -2.22 6.22
CA LEU A 109 8.91 -1.75 7.27
C LEU A 109 8.37 -2.08 8.66
N ARG A 110 7.08 -1.86 8.91
CA ARG A 110 6.42 -2.21 10.17
C ARG A 110 6.62 -3.68 10.49
N HIS A 111 6.36 -4.57 9.53
CA HIS A 111 6.56 -6.00 9.73
C HIS A 111 8.01 -6.39 9.98
N VAL A 112 8.97 -5.76 9.30
CA VAL A 112 10.40 -6.02 9.56
C VAL A 112 10.80 -5.61 10.98
N VAL A 113 10.33 -4.45 11.45
CA VAL A 113 10.64 -3.94 12.80
C VAL A 113 9.94 -4.75 13.90
N GLU A 114 8.67 -5.10 13.71
CA GLU A 114 7.90 -5.89 14.68
C GLU A 114 8.39 -7.34 14.78
N HIS A 115 9.05 -7.88 13.74
CA HIS A 115 9.56 -9.26 13.72
C HIS A 115 11.07 -9.38 14.01
N GLU A 116 11.72 -8.35 14.56
CA GLU A 116 13.06 -8.55 15.14
C GLU A 116 12.97 -9.64 16.23
N PRO A 117 13.74 -10.74 16.10
CA PRO A 117 13.72 -11.80 17.09
C PRO A 117 14.25 -11.22 18.39
N ALA A 118 13.46 -11.36 19.46
CA ALA A 118 13.94 -11.12 20.81
C ALA A 118 15.34 -11.76 20.93
N GLY A 119 16.34 -10.92 21.18
CA GLY A 119 17.71 -11.36 21.40
C GLY A 119 17.73 -12.49 22.43
N PRO A 120 18.71 -13.42 22.34
CA PRO A 120 18.68 -14.68 23.06
C PRO A 120 18.33 -14.46 24.52
N ALA A 121 17.25 -15.11 24.95
CA ALA A 121 16.83 -15.15 26.34
C ALA A 121 18.05 -15.47 27.19
N HIS A 122 18.49 -14.49 27.98
CA HIS A 122 19.58 -14.65 28.92
C HIS A 122 19.22 -15.86 29.79
N PRO A 123 20.01 -16.95 29.79
CA PRO A 123 19.71 -18.09 30.63
C PRO A 123 19.71 -17.62 32.09
N ALA A 124 18.61 -17.93 32.78
CA ALA A 124 18.43 -17.66 34.20
C ALA A 124 19.65 -18.20 34.97
N VAL A 125 20.33 -17.30 35.68
CA VAL A 125 21.36 -17.68 36.64
C VAL A 125 20.62 -18.09 37.91
N SER A 126 20.78 -19.37 38.26
CA SER A 126 20.32 -20.05 39.48
C SER A 126 20.99 -19.50 40.73
#